data_AF-A0A7Y6IDN0-F1
#
_entry.id   AF-A0A7Y6IDN0-F1
#
_cell.length_a   1.000
_cell.length_b   1.000
_cell.length_c   1.000
_cell.angle_alpha   90.00
_cell.angle_beta   90.00
_cell.angle_gamma   90.00
#
_symmetry.space_group_name_H-M   'P 1'
#
loop_
_entity.id
_entity.type
_entity.pdbx_description
1 polymer ?
#
loop_
_entity_poly.entity_id
_entity_poly.type
_entity_poly.pdbx_seq_one_letter_code
_entity_poly.pdbx_strand_id
1 'polypeptide(L)'
;MKLNDLVIPDTAACRGALEVAARYHTPSLLNHSVRAYLWAAAYARKQGIGFDAELLYVSAMLHDLGLTAEFDSHTVPFEEAGGHVAWAFCAGAGWSRERRQRALEVIVRHMWDEVSLEDDPEGHLLELSTGMDISGRRTELIPPGLREEVLARHPRLDIAKEFAACIAEQGERKPSSLAGGFVRSGIAERVARNPLDA
;
A
#
# COMPACT_ATOMS: atom_id res chain seq x y z
N MET A 1 -9.96 1.78 20.04
CA MET A 1 -10.24 1.67 18.60
C MET A 1 -10.26 0.21 18.24
N LYS A 2 -11.33 -0.25 17.61
CA LYS A 2 -11.59 -1.58 17.09
C LYS A 2 -11.80 -1.51 15.58
N LEU A 3 -11.78 -2.64 14.88
CA LEU A 3 -11.92 -2.69 13.42
C LEU A 3 -13.24 -2.07 12.94
N ASN A 4 -14.33 -2.33 13.65
CA ASN A 4 -15.66 -1.79 13.33
C ASN A 4 -15.78 -0.27 13.57
N ASP A 5 -14.79 0.38 14.18
CA ASP A 5 -14.74 1.85 14.30
C ASP A 5 -14.25 2.53 13.02
N LEU A 6 -13.69 1.76 12.07
CA LEU A 6 -13.15 2.24 10.81
C LEU A 6 -14.22 2.16 9.72
N VAL A 7 -14.32 3.22 8.92
CA VAL A 7 -15.19 3.23 7.75
C VAL A 7 -14.43 2.62 6.58
N ILE A 8 -15.01 1.60 5.95
CA ILE A 8 -14.54 1.09 4.66
C ILE A 8 -15.50 1.65 3.60
N PRO A 9 -15.03 2.47 2.64
CA PRO A 9 -15.88 3.03 1.61
C PRO A 9 -16.47 1.93 0.73
N ASP A 10 -17.78 1.97 0.51
CA ASP A 10 -18.51 0.96 -0.28
C ASP A 10 -19.05 1.55 -1.58
N THR A 11 -18.14 2.04 -2.42
CA THR A 11 -18.47 2.56 -3.73
C THR A 11 -18.15 1.55 -4.82
N ALA A 12 -18.64 1.79 -6.04
CA ALA A 12 -18.34 0.93 -7.18
C ALA A 12 -16.83 0.86 -7.46
N ALA A 13 -16.11 1.98 -7.30
CA ALA A 13 -14.67 2.02 -7.47
C ALA A 13 -13.94 1.18 -6.41
N CYS A 14 -14.34 1.28 -5.13
CA CYS A 14 -13.74 0.49 -4.06
C CYS A 14 -13.99 -1.02 -4.24
N ARG A 15 -15.21 -1.42 -4.58
CA ARG A 15 -15.51 -2.83 -4.87
C ARG A 15 -14.73 -3.36 -6.07
N GLY A 16 -14.66 -2.58 -7.15
CA GLY A 16 -13.87 -2.95 -8.33
C GLY A 16 -12.37 -3.03 -8.03
N ALA A 17 -11.83 -2.12 -7.22
CA ALA A 17 -10.42 -2.15 -6.87
C ALA A 17 -10.08 -3.37 -6.01
N LEU A 18 -10.96 -3.72 -5.06
CA LEU A 18 -10.82 -4.96 -4.29
C LEU A 18 -10.92 -6.20 -5.17
N GLU A 19 -11.82 -6.23 -6.15
CA GLU A 19 -11.95 -7.34 -7.10
C GLU A 19 -10.68 -7.52 -7.95
N VAL A 20 -10.13 -6.41 -8.48
CA VAL A 20 -8.87 -6.42 -9.24
C VAL A 20 -7.72 -6.88 -8.35
N ALA A 21 -7.58 -6.33 -7.15
CA ALA A 21 -6.56 -6.74 -6.20
C ALA A 21 -6.69 -8.24 -5.87
N ALA A 22 -7.90 -8.73 -5.59
CA ALA A 22 -8.13 -10.14 -5.30
C ALA A 22 -7.88 -11.07 -6.49
N ARG A 23 -7.98 -10.55 -7.72
CA ARG A 23 -7.70 -11.30 -8.94
C ARG A 23 -6.22 -11.51 -9.18
N TYR A 24 -5.39 -10.50 -8.92
CA TYR A 24 -3.99 -10.47 -9.36
C TYR A 24 -2.98 -10.55 -8.21
N HIS A 25 -3.31 -10.07 -7.01
CA HIS A 25 -2.44 -10.25 -5.85
C HIS A 25 -2.47 -11.70 -5.35
N THR A 26 -1.35 -12.13 -4.82
CA THR A 26 -1.32 -13.29 -3.92
C THR A 26 -2.14 -13.00 -2.66
N PRO A 27 -2.50 -14.03 -1.87
CA PRO A 27 -3.17 -13.81 -0.59
C PRO A 27 -2.39 -12.90 0.36
N SER A 28 -1.05 -12.93 0.34
CA SER A 28 -0.22 -12.12 1.23
C SER A 28 -0.26 -10.64 0.83
N LEU A 29 -0.13 -10.34 -0.48
CA LEU A 29 -0.21 -8.99 -1.04
C LEU A 29 -1.63 -8.41 -0.90
N LEU A 30 -2.67 -9.21 -1.16
CA LEU A 30 -4.05 -8.75 -0.96
C LEU A 30 -4.30 -8.36 0.50
N ASN A 31 -3.88 -9.21 1.45
CA ASN A 31 -4.02 -8.88 2.86
C ASN A 31 -3.16 -7.67 3.24
N HIS A 32 -1.97 -7.51 2.67
CA HIS A 32 -1.14 -6.31 2.85
C HIS A 32 -1.85 -5.04 2.38
N SER A 33 -2.42 -5.02 1.18
CA SER A 33 -3.19 -3.89 0.65
C SER A 33 -4.37 -3.51 1.56
N VAL A 34 -5.09 -4.50 2.09
CA VAL A 34 -6.18 -4.28 3.06
C VAL A 34 -5.64 -3.73 4.38
N ARG A 35 -4.57 -4.31 4.93
CA ARG A 35 -3.94 -3.82 6.16
C ARG A 35 -3.43 -2.39 6.01
N ALA A 36 -2.81 -2.05 4.88
CA ALA A 36 -2.34 -0.69 4.58
C ALA A 36 -3.48 0.32 4.73
N TYR A 37 -4.63 0.09 4.08
CA TYR A 37 -5.80 0.96 4.25
C TYR A 37 -6.25 1.08 5.72
N LEU A 38 -6.33 -0.04 6.43
CA LEU A 38 -6.83 -0.07 7.82
C LEU A 38 -5.89 0.65 8.78
N TRP A 39 -4.57 0.48 8.64
CA TRP A 39 -3.58 1.22 9.42
C TRP A 39 -3.65 2.72 9.13
N ALA A 40 -3.78 3.08 7.85
CA ALA A 40 -3.89 4.47 7.41
C ALA A 40 -5.15 5.13 7.99
N ALA A 41 -6.32 4.50 7.83
CA ALA A 41 -7.60 5.00 8.35
C ALA A 41 -7.60 5.12 9.89
N ALA A 42 -6.99 4.16 10.59
CA ALA A 42 -6.84 4.20 12.04
C ALA A 42 -5.95 5.35 12.51
N TYR A 43 -4.81 5.56 11.85
CA TYR A 43 -3.93 6.67 12.13
C TYR A 43 -4.61 8.01 11.86
N ALA A 44 -5.25 8.16 10.70
CA ALA A 44 -5.98 9.37 10.34
C ALA A 44 -7.07 9.71 11.36
N ARG A 45 -7.86 8.72 11.77
CA ARG A 45 -8.90 8.90 12.81
C ARG A 45 -8.31 9.33 14.15
N LYS A 46 -7.19 8.75 14.57
CA LYS A 46 -6.54 9.09 15.84
C LYS A 46 -5.99 10.52 15.83
N GLN A 47 -5.48 10.97 14.68
CA GLN A 47 -4.85 12.29 14.52
C GLN A 47 -5.83 13.38 14.04
N GLY A 48 -7.07 13.04 13.70
CA GLY A 48 -8.03 13.99 13.12
C GLY A 48 -7.65 14.47 11.72
N ILE A 49 -6.98 13.62 10.93
CA ILE A 49 -6.57 13.92 9.56
C ILE A 49 -7.76 13.73 8.62
N GLY A 50 -8.09 14.77 7.85
CA GLY A 50 -9.04 14.68 6.74
C GLY A 50 -8.38 14.16 5.47
N PHE A 51 -9.05 13.27 4.74
CA PHE A 51 -8.58 12.68 3.49
C PHE A 51 -9.77 12.17 2.63
N ASP A 52 -9.57 12.00 1.33
CA ASP A 52 -10.48 11.30 0.43
C ASP A 52 -10.36 9.78 0.66
N ALA A 53 -11.34 9.23 1.40
CA ALA A 53 -11.32 7.83 1.79
C ALA A 53 -11.43 6.86 0.61
N GLU A 54 -12.17 7.22 -0.44
CA GLU A 54 -12.27 6.38 -1.63
C GLU A 54 -10.96 6.41 -2.43
N LEU A 55 -10.32 7.58 -2.57
CA LEU A 55 -8.99 7.70 -3.19
C LEU A 55 -7.95 6.85 -2.46
N LEU A 56 -7.87 6.97 -1.13
CA LEU A 56 -6.92 6.20 -0.33
C LEU A 56 -7.19 4.70 -0.40
N TYR A 57 -8.46 4.28 -0.34
CA TYR A 57 -8.82 2.87 -0.43
C TYR A 57 -8.44 2.27 -1.78
N VAL A 58 -8.82 2.92 -2.88
CA VAL A 58 -8.48 2.44 -4.23
C VAL A 58 -6.96 2.43 -4.43
N SER A 59 -6.25 3.46 -3.98
CA SER A 59 -4.78 3.50 -4.05
C SER A 59 -4.16 2.35 -3.26
N ALA A 60 -4.62 2.09 -2.03
CA ALA A 60 -4.13 0.99 -1.21
C ALA A 60 -4.37 -0.39 -1.85
N MET A 61 -5.52 -0.61 -2.49
CA MET A 61 -5.80 -1.88 -3.19
C MET A 61 -4.88 -2.11 -4.39
N LEU A 62 -4.45 -1.05 -5.08
CA LEU A 62 -3.78 -1.15 -6.38
C LEU A 62 -2.27 -0.86 -6.35
N HIS A 63 -1.73 -0.37 -5.23
CA HIS A 63 -0.37 0.16 -5.18
C HIS A 63 0.73 -0.85 -5.55
N ASP A 64 0.52 -2.13 -5.23
CA ASP A 64 1.46 -3.21 -5.47
C ASP A 64 1.20 -3.98 -6.78
N LEU A 65 0.24 -3.56 -7.61
CA LEU A 65 -0.04 -4.29 -8.85
C LEU A 65 1.17 -4.36 -9.78
N GLY A 66 2.07 -3.36 -9.74
CA GLY A 66 3.32 -3.40 -10.49
C GLY A 66 4.29 -4.51 -10.07
N LEU A 67 4.05 -5.21 -8.97
CA LEU A 67 4.80 -6.40 -8.55
C LEU A 67 4.24 -7.70 -9.14
N THR A 68 3.04 -7.67 -9.72
CA THR A 68 2.41 -8.84 -10.34
C THR A 68 2.92 -9.05 -11.76
N ALA A 69 3.01 -10.31 -12.20
CA ALA A 69 3.60 -10.66 -13.49
C ALA A 69 2.86 -10.00 -14.68
N GLU A 70 1.55 -9.80 -14.56
CA GLU A 70 0.70 -9.21 -15.59
C GLU A 70 0.93 -7.70 -15.78
N PHE A 71 1.42 -7.01 -14.75
CA PHE A 71 1.57 -5.55 -14.75
C PHE A 71 3.00 -5.06 -14.46
N ASP A 72 3.94 -5.97 -14.21
CA ASP A 72 5.34 -5.63 -14.00
C ASP A 72 5.98 -5.08 -15.28
N SER A 73 6.36 -3.80 -15.23
CA SER A 73 7.06 -3.17 -16.32
C SER A 73 8.54 -3.53 -16.31
N HIS A 74 9.07 -3.86 -17.49
CA HIS A 74 10.50 -4.06 -17.65
C HIS A 74 11.31 -2.77 -17.43
N THR A 75 10.75 -1.61 -17.78
CA THR A 75 11.50 -0.35 -17.89
C THR A 75 11.19 0.69 -16.82
N VAL A 76 10.00 0.63 -16.19
CA VAL A 76 9.63 1.58 -15.13
C VAL A 76 9.59 0.90 -13.76
N PRO A 77 9.87 1.63 -12.66
CA PRO A 77 9.69 1.14 -11.30
C PRO A 77 8.27 0.61 -11.05
N PHE A 78 8.12 -0.33 -10.13
CA PHE A 78 6.82 -0.99 -9.92
C PHE A 78 5.76 -0.04 -9.39
N GLU A 79 6.14 0.95 -8.59
CA GLU A 79 5.26 1.99 -8.07
C GLU A 79 4.70 2.88 -9.19
N GLU A 80 5.50 3.14 -10.23
CA GLU A 80 5.05 3.86 -11.42
C GLU A 80 4.14 2.98 -12.29
N ALA A 81 4.51 1.70 -12.49
CA ALA A 81 3.68 0.74 -13.21
C ALA A 81 2.31 0.55 -12.55
N GLY A 82 2.28 0.35 -11.23
CA GLY A 82 1.06 0.27 -10.42
C GLY A 82 0.25 1.57 -10.49
N GLY A 83 0.92 2.73 -10.45
CA GLY A 83 0.29 4.03 -10.65
C GLY A 83 -0.39 4.18 -12.01
N HIS A 84 0.22 3.69 -13.09
CA HIS A 84 -0.39 3.66 -14.43
C HIS A 84 -1.60 2.73 -14.49
N VAL A 85 -1.53 1.55 -13.85
CA VAL A 85 -2.68 0.64 -13.75
C VAL A 85 -3.84 1.32 -13.00
N ALA A 86 -3.56 1.98 -11.88
CA ALA A 86 -4.57 2.70 -11.12
C ALA A 86 -5.18 3.86 -11.92
N TRP A 87 -4.37 4.60 -12.69
CA TRP A 87 -4.88 5.66 -13.57
C TRP A 87 -5.89 5.11 -14.58
N ALA A 88 -5.57 3.98 -15.23
CA ALA A 88 -6.45 3.32 -16.20
C ALA A 88 -7.71 2.72 -15.54
N PHE A 89 -7.55 2.07 -14.38
CA PHE A 89 -8.66 1.56 -13.58
C PHE A 89 -9.63 2.69 -13.21
N CYS A 90 -9.12 3.79 -12.66
CA CYS A 90 -9.93 4.93 -12.25
C CYS A 90 -10.60 5.63 -13.46
N ALA A 91 -10.02 5.51 -14.66
CA ALA A 91 -10.70 5.92 -15.88
C ALA A 91 -11.95 5.08 -16.16
N GLY A 92 -11.82 3.76 -16.07
CA GLY A 92 -12.96 2.83 -16.20
C GLY A 92 -14.00 3.01 -15.09
N ALA A 93 -13.56 3.40 -13.89
CA ALA A 93 -14.44 3.73 -12.76
C ALA A 93 -15.13 5.11 -12.87
N GLY A 94 -14.88 5.87 -13.95
CA GLY A 94 -15.55 7.15 -14.21
C GLY A 94 -14.99 8.35 -13.44
N TRP A 95 -13.80 8.25 -12.83
CA TRP A 95 -13.19 9.38 -12.12
C TRP A 95 -12.77 10.49 -13.07
N SER A 96 -12.69 11.74 -12.58
CA SER A 96 -12.08 12.83 -13.35
C SER A 96 -10.60 12.56 -13.63
N ARG A 97 -10.05 13.19 -14.66
CA ARG A 97 -8.63 13.03 -14.99
C ARG A 97 -7.73 13.44 -13.84
N GLU A 98 -8.10 14.51 -13.14
CA GLU A 98 -7.37 15.06 -12.00
C GLU A 98 -7.32 14.05 -10.85
N ARG A 99 -8.43 13.36 -10.57
CA ARG A 99 -8.47 12.35 -9.51
C ARG A 99 -7.75 11.05 -9.88
N ARG A 100 -7.74 10.68 -11.16
CA ARG A 100 -6.89 9.58 -11.67
C ARG A 100 -5.40 9.90 -11.48
N GLN A 101 -5.01 11.13 -11.78
CA GLN A 101 -3.65 11.61 -11.58
C GLN A 101 -3.27 11.56 -10.09
N ARG A 102 -4.19 11.94 -9.20
CA ARG A 102 -3.99 11.79 -7.76
C ARG A 102 -3.79 10.35 -7.32
N ALA A 103 -4.54 9.39 -7.83
CA ALA A 103 -4.33 7.97 -7.52
C ALA A 103 -2.93 7.49 -7.93
N LEU A 104 -2.48 7.86 -9.13
CA LEU A 104 -1.13 7.57 -9.60
C LEU A 104 -0.08 8.17 -8.66
N GLU A 105 -0.22 9.45 -8.29
CA GLU A 105 0.73 10.14 -7.41
C GLU A 105 0.79 9.53 -6.01
N VAL A 106 -0.36 9.24 -5.40
CA VAL A 106 -0.45 8.60 -4.08
C VAL A 106 0.24 7.25 -4.12
N ILE A 107 0.02 6.46 -5.17
CA ILE A 107 0.72 5.18 -5.35
C ILE A 107 2.21 5.44 -5.53
N VAL A 108 2.69 6.28 -6.44
CA VAL A 108 4.14 6.49 -6.61
C VAL A 108 4.81 6.93 -5.30
N ARG A 109 4.14 7.78 -4.52
CA ARG A 109 4.65 8.32 -3.25
C ARG A 109 4.68 7.30 -2.11
N HIS A 110 3.98 6.16 -2.21
CA HIS A 110 3.99 5.14 -1.14
C HIS A 110 5.39 4.54 -0.89
N MET A 111 6.27 4.62 -1.90
CA MET A 111 7.65 4.15 -1.83
C MET A 111 8.64 5.19 -1.31
N TRP A 112 8.21 6.44 -1.10
CA TRP A 112 9.11 7.50 -0.67
C TRP A 112 9.51 7.33 0.80
N ASP A 113 10.61 7.97 1.20
CA ASP A 113 11.07 7.91 2.59
C ASP A 113 10.09 8.61 3.55
N GLU A 114 9.48 9.69 3.08
CA GLU A 114 8.49 10.49 3.79
C GLU A 114 7.63 11.29 2.79
N VAL A 115 6.35 11.46 3.13
CA VAL A 115 5.43 12.34 2.43
C VAL A 115 4.85 13.35 3.43
N SER A 116 4.89 14.63 3.06
CA SER A 116 4.36 15.73 3.87
C SER A 116 2.83 15.61 4.02
N LEU A 117 2.36 15.56 5.28
CA LEU A 117 0.94 15.54 5.60
C LEU A 117 0.22 16.82 5.15
N GLU A 118 0.90 17.97 5.17
CA GLU A 118 0.31 19.26 4.78
C GLU A 118 0.04 19.31 3.27
N ASP A 119 0.92 18.69 2.47
CA ASP A 119 0.85 18.74 1.01
C ASP A 119 0.02 17.60 0.42
N ASP A 120 0.09 16.41 1.01
CA ASP A 120 -0.55 15.20 0.49
C ASP A 120 -0.99 14.26 1.63
N PRO A 121 -2.19 14.45 2.19
CA PRO A 121 -2.72 13.58 3.22
C PRO A 121 -2.84 12.12 2.79
N GLU A 122 -3.32 11.82 1.58
CA GLU A 122 -3.48 10.44 1.12
C GLU A 122 -2.12 9.75 0.89
N GLY A 123 -1.16 10.46 0.31
CA GLY A 123 0.21 9.98 0.11
C GLY A 123 0.93 9.74 1.45
N HIS A 124 0.79 10.67 2.40
CA HIS A 124 1.29 10.52 3.77
C HIS A 124 0.72 9.28 4.44
N LEU A 125 -0.60 9.11 4.37
CA LEU A 125 -1.29 7.99 4.99
C LEU A 125 -0.88 6.65 4.36
N LEU A 126 -0.76 6.59 3.02
CA LEU A 126 -0.37 5.36 2.35
C LEU A 126 1.10 5.00 2.62
N GLU A 127 2.05 5.93 2.44
CA GLU A 127 3.48 5.73 2.77
C GLU A 127 3.67 5.24 4.21
N LEU A 128 3.03 5.92 5.17
CA LEU A 128 3.15 5.58 6.57
C LEU A 128 2.65 4.15 6.82
N SER A 129 1.48 3.81 6.27
CA SER A 129 0.82 2.53 6.50
C SER A 129 1.54 1.34 5.86
N THR A 130 2.07 1.50 4.65
CA THR A 130 2.88 0.46 3.98
C THR A 130 4.23 0.31 4.68
N GLY A 131 4.82 1.43 5.13
CA GLY A 131 6.03 1.44 5.96
C GLY A 131 5.86 0.69 7.30
N MET A 132 4.69 0.82 7.95
CA MET A 132 4.32 0.01 9.12
C MET A 132 4.24 -1.47 8.79
N ASP A 133 3.52 -1.81 7.72
CA ASP A 133 3.19 -3.21 7.44
C ASP A 133 4.37 -3.98 6.82
N ILE A 134 5.23 -3.36 6.01
CA ILE A 134 6.38 -4.04 5.40
C ILE A 134 7.62 -3.92 6.29
N SER A 135 8.02 -2.68 6.59
CA SER A 135 9.31 -2.40 7.25
C SER A 135 9.23 -2.38 8.78
N GLY A 136 8.04 -2.56 9.37
CA GLY A 136 7.84 -2.50 10.82
C GLY A 136 8.06 -1.11 11.40
N ARG A 137 8.12 -0.06 10.57
CA ARG A 137 8.34 1.31 11.02
C ARG A 137 7.12 1.78 11.79
N ARG A 138 7.31 2.41 12.95
CA ARG A 138 6.25 3.12 13.68
C ARG A 138 5.04 2.24 14.04
N THR A 139 5.22 0.92 14.20
CA THR A 139 4.11 0.00 14.52
C THR A 139 3.47 0.27 15.89
N GLU A 140 4.18 0.97 16.79
CA GLU A 140 3.67 1.48 18.06
C GLU A 140 2.53 2.51 17.91
N LEU A 141 2.34 3.08 16.72
CA LEU A 141 1.24 4.00 16.45
C LEU A 141 -0.09 3.26 16.19
N ILE A 142 -0.03 1.95 15.88
CA ILE A 142 -1.21 1.11 15.65
C ILE A 142 -1.85 0.77 17.02
N PRO A 143 -3.15 1.07 17.21
CA PRO A 143 -3.84 0.70 18.45
C PRO A 143 -3.80 -0.82 18.68
N PRO A 144 -3.36 -1.32 19.87
CA PRO A 144 -3.16 -2.76 20.10
C PRO A 144 -4.41 -3.62 19.83
N GLY A 145 -5.58 -3.18 20.31
CA GLY A 145 -6.82 -3.91 20.11
C GLY A 145 -7.34 -3.91 18.67
N LEU A 146 -6.92 -2.95 17.85
CA LEU A 146 -7.17 -2.96 16.40
C LEU A 146 -6.17 -3.90 15.72
N ARG A 147 -4.89 -3.83 16.12
CA ARG A 147 -3.83 -4.66 15.57
C ARG A 147 -4.17 -6.14 15.61
N GLU A 148 -4.62 -6.62 16.77
CA GLU A 148 -5.03 -8.02 16.96
C GLU A 148 -6.19 -8.43 16.03
N GLU A 149 -7.25 -7.62 15.94
CA GLU A 149 -8.41 -7.91 15.09
C GLU A 149 -8.06 -7.93 13.60
N VAL A 150 -7.26 -6.97 13.16
CA VAL A 150 -6.84 -6.86 11.76
C VAL A 150 -5.91 -7.99 11.37
N LEU A 151 -4.92 -8.34 12.20
CA LEU A 151 -4.01 -9.46 11.91
C LEU A 151 -4.72 -10.81 11.97
N ALA A 152 -5.74 -10.98 12.82
CA ALA A 152 -6.57 -12.18 12.84
C ALA A 152 -7.41 -12.33 11.56
N ARG A 153 -7.95 -11.22 11.02
CA ARG A 153 -8.81 -11.24 9.82
C ARG A 153 -8.02 -11.21 8.51
N HIS A 154 -6.88 -10.54 8.50
CA HIS A 154 -6.01 -10.33 7.34
C HIS A 154 -4.57 -10.72 7.71
N PRO A 155 -4.31 -12.03 7.90
CA PRO A 155 -3.00 -12.51 8.35
C PRO A 155 -1.89 -12.10 7.38
N ARG A 156 -0.68 -11.93 7.92
CA ARG A 156 0.51 -11.52 7.16
C ARG A 156 0.97 -12.58 6.17
N LEU A 157 0.76 -13.87 6.50
CA LEU A 157 1.17 -15.00 5.66
C LEU A 157 2.66 -14.85 5.30
N ASP A 158 3.04 -15.18 4.06
CA ASP A 158 4.43 -15.12 3.60
C ASP A 158 4.88 -13.72 3.12
N ILE A 159 4.15 -12.64 3.44
CA ILE A 159 4.41 -11.29 2.90
C ILE A 159 5.86 -10.85 3.10
N ALA A 160 6.48 -11.21 4.22
CA ALA A 160 7.87 -10.84 4.50
C ALA A 160 8.85 -11.43 3.49
N LYS A 161 8.68 -12.72 3.17
CA LYS A 161 9.51 -13.42 2.19
C LYS A 161 9.17 -13.00 0.76
N GLU A 162 7.88 -12.91 0.46
CA GLU A 162 7.37 -12.57 -0.86
C GLU A 162 7.80 -11.15 -1.27
N PHE A 163 7.55 -10.16 -0.43
CA PHE A 163 7.90 -8.77 -0.73
C PHE A 163 9.41 -8.58 -0.85
N ALA A 164 10.22 -9.23 0.01
CA ALA A 164 11.67 -9.16 -0.09
C ALA A 164 12.19 -9.74 -1.43
N ALA A 165 11.59 -10.83 -1.92
CA ALA A 165 11.93 -11.40 -3.22
C ALA A 165 11.52 -10.45 -4.36
N CYS A 166 10.30 -9.91 -4.32
CA CYS A 166 9.83 -8.94 -5.32
C CYS A 166 10.75 -7.71 -5.39
N ILE A 167 11.11 -7.10 -4.25
CA ILE A 167 11.99 -5.93 -4.22
C ILE A 167 13.41 -6.27 -4.69
N ALA A 168 13.92 -7.47 -4.40
CA ALA A 168 15.20 -7.92 -4.92
C ALA A 168 15.18 -8.01 -6.45
N GLU A 169 14.17 -8.63 -7.04
CA GLU A 169 14.01 -8.75 -8.50
C GLU A 169 13.79 -7.39 -9.19
N GLN A 170 13.03 -6.50 -8.56
CA GLN A 170 12.86 -5.12 -9.03
C GLN A 170 14.20 -4.36 -8.98
N GLY A 171 14.94 -4.48 -7.88
CA GLY A 171 16.23 -3.82 -7.68
C GLY A 171 17.34 -4.35 -8.59
N GLU A 172 17.35 -5.64 -8.91
CA GLU A 172 18.32 -6.24 -9.84
C GLU A 172 18.10 -5.73 -11.26
N ARG A 173 16.85 -5.72 -11.74
CA ARG A 173 16.52 -5.26 -13.09
C ARG A 173 16.58 -3.74 -13.25
N LYS A 174 16.24 -3.01 -12.19
CA LYS A 174 16.12 -1.54 -12.18
C LYS A 174 16.94 -0.95 -11.03
N PRO A 175 18.28 -1.01 -11.07
CA PRO A 175 19.14 -0.69 -9.92
C PRO A 175 19.10 0.79 -9.49
N SER A 176 18.70 1.71 -10.37
CA SER A 176 18.52 3.13 -10.04
C SER A 176 17.17 3.46 -9.41
N SER A 177 16.24 2.49 -9.32
CA SER A 177 14.92 2.68 -8.69
C SER A 177 15.00 2.74 -7.15
N LEU A 178 13.89 3.13 -6.51
CA LEU A 178 13.76 3.07 -5.05
C LEU A 178 13.91 1.64 -4.52
N ALA A 179 13.34 0.64 -5.21
CA ALA A 179 13.55 -0.77 -4.89
C ALA A 179 15.05 -1.14 -4.90
N GLY A 180 15.81 -0.68 -5.89
CA GLY A 180 17.27 -0.84 -5.91
C GLY A 180 17.97 -0.19 -4.71
N GLY A 181 17.51 0.99 -4.29
CA GLY A 181 17.98 1.65 -3.06
C GLY A 181 17.65 0.87 -1.79
N PHE A 182 16.47 0.28 -1.71
CA PHE A 182 16.02 -0.54 -0.59
C PHE A 182 16.82 -1.84 -0.47
N VAL A 183 17.14 -2.51 -1.58
CA VAL A 183 18.06 -3.65 -1.59
C VAL A 183 19.41 -3.26 -1.00
N ARG A 184 20.00 -2.13 -1.46
CA ARG A 184 21.30 -1.65 -0.94
C ARG A 184 21.29 -1.27 0.53
N SER A 185 20.13 -0.88 1.08
CA SER A 185 19.97 -0.45 2.47
C SER A 185 19.50 -1.56 3.43
N GLY A 186 19.44 -2.81 2.98
CA GLY A 186 19.12 -3.96 3.83
C GLY A 186 17.63 -4.09 4.16
N ILE A 187 16.76 -3.90 3.16
CA ILE A 187 15.31 -4.07 3.33
C ILE A 187 14.93 -5.49 3.76
N ALA A 188 15.63 -6.52 3.27
CA ALA A 188 15.33 -7.91 3.59
C ALA A 188 15.46 -8.21 5.10
N GLU A 189 16.53 -7.73 5.75
CA GLU A 189 16.72 -7.91 7.20
C GLU A 189 15.71 -7.09 8.01
N ARG A 190 15.22 -5.98 7.47
CA ARG A 190 14.21 -5.15 8.13
C ARG A 190 12.84 -5.83 8.09
N VAL A 191 12.45 -6.30 6.92
CA VAL A 191 11.18 -7.01 6.70
C VAL A 191 11.13 -8.30 7.53
N ALA A 192 12.24 -9.07 7.59
CA ALA A 192 12.31 -10.30 8.37
C ALA A 192 12.20 -10.10 9.90
N ARG A 193 12.40 -8.86 10.40
CA ARG A 193 12.31 -8.51 11.83
C ARG A 193 11.07 -7.69 12.15
N ASN A 194 10.06 -7.72 11.29
CA ASN A 194 8.86 -6.92 11.46
C ASN A 194 8.13 -7.30 12.77
N PRO A 195 7.87 -6.36 13.69
CA PRO A 195 7.20 -6.64 14.96
C PRO A 195 5.76 -7.17 14.84
N LEU A 196 5.16 -7.09 13.66
CA LEU A 196 3.83 -7.61 13.39
C LEU A 196 3.81 -9.13 13.14
N ASP A 197 4.99 -9.75 12.97
CA ASP A 197 5.16 -11.21 12.80
C ASP A 197 5.46 -11.94 14.13
N ALA A 198 5.49 -11.20 15.25
CA ALA A 198 5.79 -11.72 16.59
C ALA A 198 4.59 -12.32 17.32
#